data_AF-A0A8J7HKU8-F1
#
_entry.id   AF-A0A8J7HKU8-F1
#
_cell.length_a   1.000
_cell.length_b   1.000
_cell.length_c   1.000
_cell.angle_alpha   90.00
_cell.angle_beta   90.00
_cell.angle_gamma   90.00
#
_symmetry.space_group_name_H-M   'P 1'
#
loop_
_entity.id
_entity.type
_entity.pdbx_description
1 polymer ?
#
loop_
_entity_poly.entity_id
_entity_poly.type
_entity_poly.pdbx_seq_one_letter_code
_entity_poly.pdbx_strand_id
1 'polypeptide(L)'
;MFDPIEYADERMDLKQENELVKWLRQLEEEQKFTFVWRVLNANTWKGCQLTKRSQLKPIFLEVILEKGLVYGDASTVEWWIKAVLQGLGHKRVLEIIKAHMDIAPLCVYKTLYWLPWLYRNQSKKLKNEILALQVEFNQKYPNYQPRRSIGTHA
;
A
#
# COMPACT_ATOMS: atom_id res chain seq x y z
N MET A 1 10.50 2.31 25.63
CA MET A 1 9.49 2.79 24.67
C MET A 1 10.14 2.72 23.30
N PHE A 2 9.48 2.14 22.29
CA PHE A 2 10.06 2.07 20.95
C PHE A 2 9.99 3.44 20.27
N ASP A 3 11.02 3.81 19.52
CA ASP A 3 11.03 4.99 18.66
C ASP A 3 10.86 4.58 17.18
N PRO A 4 9.99 5.25 16.41
CA PRO A 4 9.73 4.87 15.02
C PRO A 4 10.89 5.18 14.07
N ILE A 5 11.75 6.16 14.38
CA ILE A 5 12.91 6.52 13.55
C ILE A 5 14.04 5.51 13.81
N GLU A 6 14.31 5.17 15.08
CA GLU A 6 15.25 4.11 15.42
C GLU A 6 14.83 2.78 14.77
N TYR A 7 13.54 2.40 14.87
CA TYR A 7 13.03 1.21 14.19
C TYR A 7 13.23 1.26 12.66
N ALA A 8 13.04 2.42 12.05
CA ALA A 8 13.20 2.59 10.61
C ALA A 8 14.66 2.41 10.14
N ASP A 9 15.64 2.72 10.99
CA ASP A 9 17.06 2.63 10.67
C ASP A 9 17.67 1.26 11.06
N GLU A 10 17.37 0.75 12.26
CA GLU A 10 18.05 -0.41 12.83
C GLU A 10 17.66 -1.76 12.22
N ARG A 11 18.62 -2.67 12.07
CA ARG A 11 18.31 -4.09 11.82
C ARG A 11 17.84 -4.73 13.12
N MET A 12 16.53 -4.74 13.35
CA MET A 12 15.93 -5.50 14.45
C MET A 12 15.87 -6.99 14.14
N ASP A 13 16.08 -7.81 15.17
CA ASP A 13 15.81 -9.23 15.09
C ASP A 13 14.30 -9.54 15.20
N LEU A 14 13.92 -10.77 14.85
CA LEU A 14 12.52 -11.24 14.89
C LEU A 14 11.90 -11.13 16.29
N LYS A 15 12.68 -11.24 17.36
CA LYS A 15 12.19 -11.18 18.74
C LYS A 15 11.83 -9.74 19.09
N GLN A 16 12.69 -8.79 18.76
CA GLN A 16 12.45 -7.36 18.96
C GLN A 16 11.23 -6.89 18.15
N GLU A 17 11.09 -7.32 16.89
CA GLU A 17 9.91 -6.99 16.10
C GLU A 17 8.61 -7.55 16.70
N ASN A 18 8.64 -8.76 17.27
CA ASN A 18 7.48 -9.33 17.93
C ASN A 18 7.08 -8.52 19.18
N GLU A 19 8.05 -8.06 19.96
CA GLU A 19 7.79 -7.20 21.12
C GLU A 19 7.26 -5.81 20.70
N LEU A 20 7.80 -5.22 19.63
CA LEU A 20 7.27 -3.99 19.04
C LEU A 20 5.79 -4.15 18.65
N VAL A 21 5.45 -5.23 17.94
CA VAL A 21 4.07 -5.48 17.51
C VAL A 21 3.13 -5.72 18.71
N LYS A 22 3.59 -6.41 19.75
CA LYS A 22 2.80 -6.57 20.99
C LYS A 22 2.53 -5.21 21.65
N TRP A 23 3.56 -4.38 21.78
CA TRP A 23 3.44 -3.04 22.34
C TRP A 23 2.50 -2.17 21.52
N LEU A 24 2.62 -2.15 20.19
CA LEU A 24 1.73 -1.40 19.29
C LEU A 24 0.25 -1.77 19.46
N ARG A 25 -0.05 -3.04 19.76
CA ARG A 25 -1.43 -3.50 19.98
C ARG A 25 -2.05 -2.99 21.28
N GLN A 26 -1.23 -2.54 22.23
CA GLN A 26 -1.70 -1.95 23.49
C GLN A 26 -2.01 -0.45 23.36
N LEU A 27 -1.50 0.19 22.30
CA LEU A 27 -1.74 1.61 22.05
C LEU A 27 -3.16 1.86 21.54
N GLU A 28 -3.63 3.08 21.78
CA GLU A 28 -4.81 3.59 21.09
C GLU A 28 -4.56 3.67 19.58
N GLU A 29 -5.64 3.60 18.82
CA GLU A 29 -5.55 3.40 17.39
C GLU A 29 -4.83 4.54 16.66
N GLU A 30 -5.05 5.79 17.08
CA GLU A 30 -4.38 6.96 16.51
C GLU A 30 -2.88 6.98 16.82
N GLN A 31 -2.48 6.58 18.02
CA GLN A 31 -1.07 6.49 18.41
C GLN A 31 -0.36 5.39 17.62
N LYS A 32 -1.02 4.23 17.49
CA LYS A 32 -0.56 3.11 16.66
C LYS A 32 -0.39 3.53 15.20
N PHE A 33 -1.39 4.21 14.63
CA PHE A 33 -1.31 4.74 13.27
C PHE A 33 -0.17 5.73 13.12
N THR A 34 -0.04 6.68 14.05
CA THR A 34 1.02 7.69 14.04
C THR A 34 2.41 7.05 14.06
N PHE A 35 2.61 6.01 14.87
CA PHE A 35 3.86 5.26 14.89
C PHE A 35 4.16 4.64 13.52
N VAL A 36 3.22 3.85 12.98
CA VAL A 36 3.36 3.20 11.66
C VAL A 36 3.60 4.22 10.55
N TRP A 37 2.90 5.36 10.61
CA TRP A 37 3.03 6.44 9.64
C TRP A 37 4.42 7.07 9.65
N ARG A 38 4.99 7.32 10.85
CA ARG A 38 6.36 7.83 10.98
C ARG A 38 7.38 6.85 10.41
N VAL A 39 7.21 5.54 10.66
CA VAL A 39 8.06 4.50 10.05
C VAL A 39 7.93 4.51 8.53
N LEU A 40 6.72 4.57 7.98
CA LEU A 40 6.48 4.60 6.53
C LEU A 40 7.18 5.77 5.83
N ASN A 41 7.21 6.93 6.48
CA ASN A 41 7.88 8.13 5.95
C ASN A 41 9.41 8.05 6.03
N ALA A 42 9.95 7.38 7.05
CA ALA A 42 11.40 7.21 7.20
C ALA A 42 11.95 6.05 6.36
N ASN A 43 11.24 4.92 6.32
CA ASN A 43 11.60 3.73 5.57
C ASN A 43 10.35 3.00 5.08
N THR A 44 10.00 3.21 3.81
CA THR A 44 8.77 2.67 3.21
C THR A 44 8.68 1.15 3.27
N TRP A 45 9.78 0.44 3.04
CA TRP A 45 9.79 -1.03 3.08
C TRP A 45 9.44 -1.54 4.48
N LYS A 46 10.15 -1.08 5.51
CA LYS A 46 9.88 -1.45 6.90
C LYS A 46 8.49 -1.03 7.35
N GLY A 47 8.07 0.19 6.98
CA GLY A 47 6.73 0.68 7.30
C GLY A 47 5.65 -0.23 6.72
N CYS A 48 5.78 -0.64 5.45
CA CYS A 48 4.84 -1.57 4.82
C CYS A 48 4.84 -2.95 5.46
N GLN A 49 6.00 -3.45 5.93
CA GLN A 49 6.06 -4.70 6.71
C GLN A 49 5.34 -4.56 8.05
N LEU A 50 5.54 -3.43 8.75
CA LEU A 50 4.92 -3.15 10.04
C LEU A 50 3.41 -2.99 9.90
N THR A 51 2.93 -2.30 8.86
CA THR A 51 1.49 -2.13 8.55
C THR A 51 0.75 -3.48 8.49
N LYS A 52 1.35 -4.50 7.87
CA LYS A 52 0.74 -5.85 7.79
C LYS A 52 0.48 -6.46 9.16
N ARG A 53 1.33 -6.14 10.13
CA ARG A 53 1.38 -6.79 11.45
C ARG A 53 0.67 -5.99 12.54
N SER A 54 0.52 -4.69 12.34
CA SER A 54 -0.02 -3.75 13.34
C SER A 54 -1.54 -3.83 13.51
N GLN A 55 -2.27 -4.51 12.60
CA GLN A 55 -3.73 -4.66 12.67
C GLN A 55 -4.46 -3.32 12.80
N LEU A 56 -4.08 -2.35 11.96
CA LEU A 56 -4.75 -1.05 11.91
C LEU A 56 -6.21 -1.18 11.45
N LYS A 57 -7.06 -0.27 11.92
CA LYS A 57 -8.44 -0.14 11.44
C LYS A 57 -8.47 0.19 9.93
N PRO A 58 -9.51 -0.24 9.20
CA PRO A 58 -9.64 0.00 7.77
C PRO A 58 -9.38 1.44 7.33
N ILE A 59 -9.96 2.43 8.02
CA ILE A 59 -9.78 3.86 7.70
C ILE A 59 -8.30 4.27 7.56
N PHE A 60 -7.42 3.77 8.44
CA PHE A 60 -6.00 4.09 8.41
C PHE A 60 -5.26 3.33 7.30
N LEU A 61 -5.68 2.11 7.00
CA LEU A 61 -5.16 1.34 5.87
C LEU A 61 -5.52 2.00 4.54
N GLU A 62 -6.70 2.60 4.42
CA GLU A 62 -7.08 3.38 3.24
C GLU A 62 -6.13 4.57 3.07
N VAL A 63 -5.89 5.36 4.12
CA VAL A 63 -4.93 6.48 4.09
C VAL A 63 -3.51 6.03 3.69
N ILE A 64 -3.06 4.88 4.18
CA ILE A 64 -1.76 4.29 3.79
C ILE A 64 -1.75 3.91 2.32
N LEU A 65 -2.82 3.27 1.82
CA LEU A 65 -2.92 2.90 0.41
C LEU A 65 -2.90 4.15 -0.47
N GLU A 66 -3.69 5.17 -0.13
CA GLU A 66 -3.77 6.44 -0.86
C GLU A 66 -2.40 7.09 -1.02
N LYS A 67 -1.63 7.17 0.08
CA LYS A 67 -0.24 7.66 0.03
C LYS A 67 0.62 6.81 -0.91
N GLY A 68 0.51 5.48 -0.81
CA GLY A 68 1.25 4.55 -1.66
C GLY A 68 0.92 4.68 -3.14
N LEU A 69 -0.34 4.93 -3.48
CA LEU A 69 -0.78 5.14 -4.86
C LEU A 69 -0.17 6.43 -5.45
N VAL A 70 -0.18 7.52 -4.68
CA VAL A 70 0.36 8.81 -5.12
C VAL A 70 1.88 8.78 -5.22
N TYR A 71 2.57 8.39 -4.14
CA TYR A 71 4.01 8.56 -4.00
C TYR A 71 4.83 7.31 -4.34
N GLY A 72 4.21 6.13 -4.40
CA GLY A 72 4.89 4.91 -4.83
C GLY A 72 5.21 4.96 -6.32
N ASP A 73 6.41 4.53 -6.68
CA ASP A 73 6.78 4.29 -8.07
C ASP A 73 6.23 2.94 -8.58
N ALA A 74 6.58 2.57 -9.81
CA ALA A 74 6.15 1.32 -10.41
C ALA A 74 6.62 0.08 -9.64
N SER A 75 7.69 0.15 -8.84
CA SER A 75 8.22 -1.00 -8.09
C SER A 75 7.67 -1.06 -6.68
N THR A 76 7.56 0.08 -6.00
CA THR A 76 7.20 0.19 -4.59
C THR A 76 5.69 0.17 -4.36
N VAL A 77 4.86 0.56 -5.34
CA VAL A 77 3.38 0.49 -5.22
C VAL A 77 2.89 -0.92 -4.86
N GLU A 78 3.61 -1.95 -5.30
CA GLU A 78 3.33 -3.34 -4.94
C GLU A 78 3.40 -3.56 -3.41
N TRP A 79 4.37 -2.94 -2.74
CA TRP A 79 4.56 -3.08 -1.30
C TRP A 79 3.41 -2.45 -0.52
N TRP A 80 2.99 -1.26 -0.94
CA TRP A 80 1.84 -0.55 -0.36
C TRP A 80 0.55 -1.37 -0.51
N ILE A 81 0.28 -1.90 -1.70
CA ILE A 81 -0.91 -2.74 -1.93
C ILE A 81 -0.86 -3.99 -1.04
N LYS A 82 0.27 -4.71 -1.02
CA LYS A 82 0.44 -5.88 -0.15
C LYS A 82 0.26 -5.56 1.33
N ALA A 83 0.67 -4.36 1.76
CA ALA A 83 0.61 -3.95 3.15
C ALA A 83 -0.82 -3.89 3.69
N VAL A 84 -1.78 -3.49 2.84
CA VAL A 84 -3.16 -3.25 3.24
C VAL A 84 -4.11 -4.39 2.88
N LEU A 85 -3.72 -5.30 1.97
CA LEU A 85 -4.57 -6.38 1.46
C LEU A 85 -5.21 -7.24 2.56
N GLN A 86 -4.47 -7.56 3.62
CA GLN A 86 -4.99 -8.41 4.70
C GLN A 86 -6.05 -7.70 5.54
N GLY A 87 -5.95 -6.39 5.73
CA GLY A 87 -6.89 -5.63 6.57
C GLY A 87 -8.06 -5.01 5.81
N LEU A 88 -7.89 -4.64 4.54
CA LEU A 88 -8.96 -4.09 3.69
C LEU A 88 -9.66 -5.17 2.84
N GLY A 89 -8.93 -6.21 2.47
CA GLY A 89 -9.39 -7.18 1.49
C GLY A 89 -9.24 -6.69 0.04
N HIS A 90 -9.15 -7.66 -0.86
CA HIS A 90 -8.92 -7.47 -2.30
C HIS A 90 -9.98 -6.58 -2.96
N LYS A 91 -11.27 -6.74 -2.61
CA LYS A 91 -12.34 -5.96 -3.22
C LYS A 91 -12.20 -4.46 -2.90
N ARG A 92 -11.99 -4.10 -1.64
CA ARG A 92 -11.88 -2.70 -1.20
C ARG A 92 -10.66 -2.01 -1.79
N VAL A 93 -9.53 -2.70 -1.82
CA VAL A 93 -8.31 -2.20 -2.48
C VAL A 93 -8.56 -1.90 -3.95
N LEU A 94 -9.23 -2.80 -4.67
CA LEU A 94 -9.56 -2.59 -6.08
C LEU A 94 -10.53 -1.41 -6.28
N GLU A 95 -11.52 -1.23 -5.41
CA GLU A 95 -12.43 -0.06 -5.43
C GLU A 95 -11.67 1.26 -5.26
N ILE A 96 -10.73 1.33 -4.33
CA ILE A 96 -9.90 2.53 -4.09
C ILE A 96 -9.04 2.85 -5.31
N ILE A 97 -8.41 1.83 -5.91
CA ILE A 97 -7.64 2.02 -7.15
C ILE A 97 -8.54 2.52 -8.28
N LYS A 98 -9.73 1.93 -8.46
CA LYS A 98 -10.71 2.35 -9.48
C LYS A 98 -11.13 3.81 -9.31
N ALA A 99 -11.32 4.28 -8.09
CA ALA A 99 -11.70 5.67 -7.81
C ALA A 99 -10.67 6.70 -8.34
N HIS A 100 -9.43 6.30 -8.59
CA HIS A 100 -8.38 7.17 -9.12
C HIS A 100 -8.34 7.26 -10.65
N MET A 101 -9.20 6.52 -11.36
CA MET A 101 -9.21 6.47 -12.83
C MET A 101 -9.22 7.86 -13.47
N ASP A 102 -10.00 8.78 -12.88
CA ASP A 102 -10.31 10.07 -13.49
C ASP A 102 -9.46 11.21 -12.92
N ILE A 103 -9.01 11.06 -11.68
CA ILE A 103 -8.34 12.11 -10.92
C ILE A 103 -6.82 11.93 -10.98
N ALA A 104 -6.34 10.69 -10.95
CA ALA A 104 -4.91 10.37 -10.93
C ALA A 104 -4.62 9.09 -11.74
N PRO A 105 -4.74 9.15 -13.09
CA PRO A 105 -4.55 7.96 -13.94
C PRO A 105 -3.16 7.33 -13.79
N LEU A 106 -2.15 8.10 -13.40
CA LEU A 106 -0.81 7.57 -13.11
C LEU A 106 -0.83 6.54 -11.96
N CYS A 107 -1.62 6.79 -10.92
CA CYS A 107 -1.79 5.87 -9.78
C CYS A 107 -2.32 4.53 -10.27
N VAL A 108 -3.39 4.56 -11.06
CA VAL A 108 -4.02 3.37 -11.63
C VAL A 108 -3.05 2.63 -12.55
N TYR A 109 -2.42 3.34 -13.48
CA TYR A 109 -1.44 2.79 -14.42
C TYR A 109 -0.33 1.99 -13.72
N LYS A 110 0.29 2.57 -12.68
CA LYS A 110 1.34 1.90 -11.89
C LYS A 110 0.84 0.60 -11.24
N THR A 111 -0.41 0.55 -10.82
CA THR A 111 -0.99 -0.64 -10.16
C THR A 111 -1.35 -1.75 -11.15
N LEU A 112 -1.77 -1.41 -12.38
CA LEU A 112 -2.27 -2.37 -13.37
C LEU A 112 -1.26 -3.48 -13.68
N TYR A 113 0.03 -3.18 -13.63
CA TYR A 113 1.09 -4.17 -13.79
C TYR A 113 1.07 -5.27 -12.70
N TRP A 114 0.81 -4.89 -11.46
CA TRP A 114 0.88 -5.79 -10.30
C TRP A 114 -0.42 -6.50 -9.98
N LEU A 115 -1.56 -5.88 -10.28
CA LEU A 115 -2.89 -6.40 -9.92
C LEU A 115 -3.13 -7.85 -10.38
N PRO A 116 -2.81 -8.27 -11.62
CA PRO A 116 -3.00 -9.66 -12.05
C PRO A 116 -2.24 -10.66 -11.18
N TRP A 117 -1.01 -10.32 -10.78
CA TRP A 117 -0.18 -11.19 -9.96
C TRP A 117 -0.63 -11.20 -8.49
N LEU A 118 -0.94 -10.03 -7.92
CA LEU A 118 -1.43 -9.89 -6.55
C LEU A 118 -2.77 -10.62 -6.34
N TYR A 119 -3.61 -10.70 -7.38
CA TYR A 119 -4.94 -11.29 -7.33
C TYR A 119 -5.01 -12.68 -7.99
N ARG A 120 -3.85 -13.31 -8.28
CA ARG A 120 -3.78 -14.60 -9.00
C ARG A 120 -4.55 -15.74 -8.33
N ASN A 121 -4.68 -15.71 -7.00
CA ASN A 121 -5.37 -16.72 -6.20
C ASN A 121 -6.80 -16.31 -5.80
N GLN A 122 -7.30 -15.18 -6.35
CA GLN A 122 -8.64 -14.68 -6.04
C GLN A 122 -9.69 -15.27 -6.98
N SER A 123 -10.96 -14.99 -6.65
CA SER A 123 -12.11 -15.46 -7.42
C SER A 123 -12.08 -14.99 -8.87
N LYS A 124 -12.71 -15.77 -9.77
CA LYS A 124 -12.86 -15.40 -11.18
C LYS A 124 -13.53 -14.01 -11.35
N LYS A 125 -14.45 -13.66 -10.45
CA LYS A 125 -15.10 -12.35 -10.43
C LYS A 125 -14.09 -11.21 -10.29
N LEU A 126 -13.23 -11.25 -9.28
CA LEU A 126 -12.22 -10.20 -9.06
C LEU A 126 -11.20 -10.14 -10.21
N LYS A 127 -10.80 -11.28 -10.76
CA LYS A 127 -9.92 -11.32 -11.94
C LYS A 127 -10.56 -10.64 -13.15
N ASN A 128 -11.84 -10.92 -13.41
CA ASN A 128 -12.59 -10.26 -14.48
C ASN A 128 -12.72 -8.75 -14.24
N GLU A 129 -12.88 -8.31 -12.99
CA GLU A 129 -12.92 -6.89 -12.66
C GLU A 129 -11.59 -6.17 -12.93
N ILE A 130 -10.45 -6.86 -12.73
CA ILE A 130 -9.12 -6.31 -13.08
C ILE A 130 -8.96 -6.22 -14.60
N LEU A 131 -9.40 -7.24 -15.34
CA LEU A 131 -9.38 -7.19 -16.81
C LEU A 131 -10.25 -6.06 -17.34
N ALA A 132 -11.46 -5.89 -16.81
CA ALA A 132 -12.35 -4.78 -17.16
C ALA A 132 -11.68 -3.42 -16.88
N LEU A 133 -11.04 -3.28 -15.71
CA LEU A 133 -10.31 -2.07 -15.35
C LEU A 133 -9.18 -1.76 -16.34
N GLN A 134 -8.43 -2.77 -16.77
CA GLN A 134 -7.35 -2.60 -17.74
C GLN A 134 -7.89 -2.20 -19.13
N VAL A 135 -8.98 -2.80 -19.57
CA VAL A 135 -9.65 -2.44 -20.83
C VAL A 135 -10.16 -1.01 -20.77
N GLU A 136 -10.86 -0.64 -19.70
CA GLU A 136 -11.38 0.72 -19.48
C GLU A 136 -10.25 1.75 -19.47
N PHE A 137 -9.15 1.48 -18.75
CA PHE A 137 -7.98 2.36 -18.73
C PHE A 137 -7.40 2.58 -20.14
N ASN A 138 -7.22 1.50 -20.91
CA ASN A 138 -6.67 1.58 -22.26
C ASN A 138 -7.60 2.29 -23.24
N GLN A 139 -8.92 2.14 -23.09
CA GLN A 139 -9.90 2.87 -23.89
C GLN A 139 -9.90 4.36 -23.58
N LYS A 140 -9.82 4.71 -22.28
CA LYS A 140 -9.82 6.10 -21.83
C LYS A 140 -8.51 6.82 -22.11
N TYR A 141 -7.39 6.11 -22.03
CA TYR A 141 -6.05 6.64 -22.20
C TYR A 141 -5.20 5.82 -23.19
N PRO A 142 -5.57 5.77 -24.48
CA PRO A 142 -4.98 4.86 -25.48
C PRO A 142 -3.49 5.10 -25.74
N ASN A 143 -3.01 6.32 -25.52
CA ASN A 143 -1.60 6.70 -25.70
C ASN A 143 -0.96 7.13 -24.37
N TYR A 144 -1.40 6.57 -23.24
CA TYR A 144 -0.87 6.94 -21.94
C TYR A 144 0.61 6.58 -21.82
N GLN A 145 1.46 7.61 -21.79
CA GLN A 145 2.89 7.45 -21.52
C GLN A 145 3.25 8.30 -20.30
N PRO A 146 3.57 7.67 -19.15
CA PRO A 146 3.97 8.42 -17.98
C PRO A 146 5.34 9.08 -18.26
N ARG A 147 5.39 10.42 -18.26
CA ARG A 147 6.62 11.16 -18.56
C ARG A 147 7.72 10.97 -17.51
N ARG A 148 7.36 10.63 -16.26
CA ARG A 148 8.22 10.16 -15.15
C ARG A 148 7.33 9.50 -14.10
N SER A 149 7.71 8.34 -13.57
CA SER A 149 7.19 7.85 -12.28
C SER A 149 7.93 8.61 -11.19
N ILE A 150 7.26 9.51 -10.47
CA ILE A 150 7.92 10.22 -9.37
C ILE A 150 8.30 9.17 -8.32
N GLY A 151 9.59 9.16 -7.96
CA GLY A 151 10.22 8.25 -7.01
C GLY A 151 11.70 8.59 -6.82
N THR A 152 12.08 9.86 -6.87
CA THR A 152 13.39 10.29 -6.35
C THR A 152 13.19 10.67 -4.89
N HIS A 153 13.43 9.71 -4.01
CA HIS A 153 13.83 10.03 -2.64
C HIS A 153 15.21 10.69 -2.73
N ALA A 154 15.24 12.02 -2.55
CA ALA A 154 16.45 12.73 -2.16
C ALA A 154 16.63 12.58 -0.64
#